data_AF-A0A5C8S5B4-F1
#
_entry.id   AF-A0A5C8S5B4-F1
#
_cell.length_a   1.000
_cell.length_b   1.000
_cell.length_c   1.000
_cell.angle_alpha   90.00
_cell.angle_beta   90.00
_cell.angle_gamma   90.00
#
_symmetry.space_group_name_H-M   'P 1'
#
loop_
_entity.id
_entity.type
_entity.pdbx_description
1 polymer ?
#
loop_
_entity_poly.entity_id
_entity_poly.type
_entity_poly.pdbx_seq_one_letter_code
_entity_poly.pdbx_strand_id
1 'polypeptide(L)'
;MALLGINLGLGGSASSTGSGNLLNLDLGSLLDLHVGAGGTTSVITVDGSISGSTPTSAATSPVINLGVDLGTGLTGGNGGLLGGLLGGGSAGAGDGLIPATVDLLLGTVKDLTGVLLGTGTGTGTGGTNTNPGTPGLVINGTEGVDLLQGTAGNDTITAFGGNDLIYSNGGNDIINGGAGRDTLVFSGTIGQYTAASQNGVVGFHNNTSGVTSFTTGVERIEFQDHTLALDFNGNAGQVYRLYQAEFNRVPDTAGLTHNIQLIDNGIININQMADAFVGSPESQQTYGPSVSDGQFVTNLYANTLHRAPDQVGFTNWTNALANHVLDRGDVLLGFSESAENHNNTDHQLQNGILLDHGIA
;
A
#
# COMPACT_ATOMS: atom_id res chain seq x y z
N MET A 1 43.13 26.68 -22.83
CA MET A 1 43.21 25.34 -23.44
C MET A 1 41.82 24.75 -23.30
N ALA A 2 41.03 24.85 -24.36
CA ALA A 2 39.63 24.45 -24.41
C ALA A 2 39.56 22.99 -24.86
N LEU A 3 38.76 22.16 -24.18
CA LEU A 3 38.34 20.85 -24.65
C LEU A 3 36.81 20.81 -24.51
N LEU A 4 36.10 21.32 -25.52
CA LEU A 4 35.46 20.56 -26.59
C LEU A 4 34.28 19.71 -26.05
N GLY A 5 33.17 20.38 -25.81
CA GLY A 5 31.87 19.72 -25.74
C GLY A 5 31.54 19.16 -27.13
N ILE A 6 31.47 17.84 -27.25
CA ILE A 6 31.00 17.19 -28.47
C ILE A 6 29.48 17.19 -28.41
N ASN A 7 28.89 18.17 -29.10
CA ASN A 7 27.48 18.21 -29.44
C ASN A 7 27.30 17.31 -30.68
N LEU A 8 26.77 16.11 -30.52
CA LEU A 8 26.39 15.27 -31.65
C LEU A 8 25.04 15.76 -32.16
N GLY A 9 25.10 16.60 -33.20
CA GLY A 9 23.94 17.11 -33.90
C GLY A 9 23.08 15.99 -34.51
N LEU A 10 21.77 16.11 -34.33
CA LEU A 10 20.75 15.37 -35.08
C LEU A 10 20.77 15.85 -36.54
N GLY A 11 21.70 15.32 -37.32
CA GLY A 11 21.75 15.47 -38.79
C GLY A 11 20.98 14.33 -39.43
N GLY A 12 19.73 14.58 -39.83
CA GLY A 12 18.91 13.61 -40.51
C GLY A 12 19.39 13.29 -41.93
N SER A 13 19.24 12.03 -42.33
CA SER A 13 18.87 11.67 -43.70
C SER A 13 17.81 10.58 -43.62
N ALA A 14 16.54 10.98 -43.71
CA ALA A 14 15.45 10.04 -43.86
C ALA A 14 15.43 9.54 -45.31
N SER A 15 15.73 8.26 -45.53
CA SER A 15 15.28 7.55 -46.73
C SER A 15 14.10 6.67 -46.35
N SER A 16 12.90 7.15 -46.65
CA SER A 16 11.66 6.42 -46.41
C SER A 16 11.41 5.41 -47.54
N THR A 17 11.62 4.12 -47.28
CA THR A 17 10.88 3.04 -47.94
C THR A 17 10.72 1.87 -46.95
N GLY A 18 9.61 1.85 -46.21
CA GLY A 18 9.06 0.65 -45.56
C GLY A 18 9.74 0.13 -44.29
N SER A 19 8.96 0.07 -43.21
CA SER A 19 9.26 -0.55 -41.90
C SER A 19 10.20 0.23 -40.97
N GLY A 20 9.91 0.15 -39.67
CA GLY A 20 10.38 1.00 -38.55
C GLY A 20 11.85 1.46 -38.57
N ASN A 21 12.07 2.70 -38.13
CA ASN A 21 13.40 3.25 -37.87
C ASN A 21 14.14 2.41 -36.82
N LEU A 22 15.17 1.69 -37.24
CA LEU A 22 16.12 1.00 -36.35
C LEU A 22 17.28 1.96 -36.05
N LEU A 23 17.50 2.28 -34.77
CA LEU A 23 18.70 2.97 -34.32
C LEU A 23 19.81 1.92 -34.11
N ASN A 24 20.75 1.81 -35.04
CA ASN A 24 21.85 0.85 -34.94
C ASN A 24 23.02 1.51 -34.19
N LEU A 25 23.29 1.10 -32.95
CA LEU A 25 24.48 1.51 -32.20
C LEU A 25 25.57 0.45 -32.38
N ASP A 26 26.57 0.74 -33.20
CA ASP A 26 27.79 -0.06 -33.30
C ASP A 26 28.71 0.29 -32.12
N LEU A 27 28.84 -0.63 -31.17
CA LEU A 27 29.69 -0.43 -29.99
C LEU A 27 31.11 -0.98 -30.15
N GLY A 28 31.47 -1.56 -31.30
CA GLY A 28 32.82 -2.11 -31.53
C GLY A 28 33.29 -3.14 -30.50
N SER A 29 34.56 -3.57 -30.60
CA SER A 29 35.18 -4.52 -29.66
C SER A 29 35.67 -3.80 -28.40
N LEU A 30 34.78 -3.53 -27.46
CA LEU A 30 35.15 -3.02 -26.13
C LEU A 30 35.61 -4.19 -25.24
N LEU A 31 36.89 -4.19 -24.86
CA LEU A 31 37.49 -5.23 -24.02
C LEU A 31 37.37 -4.95 -22.50
N ASP A 32 36.88 -3.78 -22.08
CA ASP A 32 36.62 -3.47 -20.67
C ASP A 32 35.51 -2.43 -20.52
N LEU A 33 34.45 -2.78 -19.80
CA LEU A 33 33.38 -1.86 -19.39
C LEU A 33 33.56 -1.54 -17.90
N HIS A 34 34.02 -0.33 -17.58
CA HIS A 34 34.04 0.18 -16.20
C HIS A 34 32.76 0.96 -15.90
N VAL A 35 32.03 0.56 -14.86
CA VAL A 35 30.84 1.25 -14.35
C VAL A 35 31.27 2.15 -13.18
N GLY A 36 31.12 3.47 -13.34
CA GLY A 36 31.34 4.43 -12.26
C GLY A 36 30.21 4.37 -11.22
N ALA A 37 30.56 4.30 -9.94
CA ALA A 37 29.59 4.24 -8.85
C ALA A 37 28.79 5.56 -8.74
N GLY A 38 27.51 5.51 -9.13
CA GLY A 38 26.57 6.60 -8.91
C GLY A 38 25.18 6.29 -9.48
N GLY A 39 24.26 5.81 -8.62
CA GLY A 39 22.82 5.83 -8.89
C GLY A 39 22.19 4.49 -9.34
N THR A 40 21.36 3.94 -8.45
CA THR A 40 20.25 2.99 -8.67
C THR A 40 20.34 2.00 -9.84
N THR A 41 20.75 0.77 -9.50
CA THR A 41 20.36 -0.51 -10.14
C THR A 41 20.25 -0.51 -11.67
N SER A 42 21.39 -0.72 -12.33
CA SER A 42 21.42 -1.39 -13.63
C SER A 42 21.72 -2.87 -13.38
N VAL A 43 20.75 -3.76 -13.61
CA VAL A 43 21.00 -5.21 -13.61
C VAL A 43 21.27 -5.62 -15.05
N ILE A 44 22.50 -6.08 -15.31
CA ILE A 44 22.83 -6.85 -16.51
C ILE A 44 22.86 -8.31 -16.08
N THR A 45 21.90 -9.11 -16.54
CA THR A 45 21.95 -10.57 -16.34
C THR A 45 22.64 -11.20 -17.54
N VAL A 46 23.81 -11.79 -17.33
CA VAL A 46 24.47 -12.67 -18.29
C VAL A 46 24.12 -14.10 -17.88
N ASP A 47 23.48 -14.87 -18.74
CA ASP A 47 23.26 -16.30 -18.50
C ASP A 47 23.97 -17.14 -19.56
N GLY A 48 24.84 -18.05 -19.11
CA GLY A 48 25.60 -18.94 -19.96
C GLY A 48 26.79 -19.59 -19.24
N SER A 49 26.63 -20.87 -18.86
CA SER A 49 27.76 -21.76 -18.59
C SER A 49 28.29 -22.34 -19.91
N ILE A 50 29.58 -22.15 -20.19
CA ILE A 50 30.27 -22.76 -21.33
C ILE A 50 31.01 -24.00 -20.81
N SER A 51 30.63 -25.20 -21.24
CA SER A 51 31.53 -26.36 -21.13
C SER A 51 31.45 -27.32 -22.32
N GLY A 52 32.48 -27.22 -23.17
CA GLY A 52 33.21 -28.36 -23.72
C GLY A 52 32.58 -29.19 -24.85
N SER A 53 32.81 -28.80 -26.11
CA SER A 53 33.67 -29.55 -27.06
C SER A 53 33.55 -29.05 -28.51
N THR A 54 34.69 -28.57 -29.03
CA THR A 54 35.18 -28.41 -30.42
C THR A 54 34.28 -27.88 -31.57
N PRO A 55 34.80 -26.92 -32.39
CA PRO A 55 33.99 -26.08 -33.27
C PRO A 55 33.90 -26.64 -34.70
N THR A 56 32.72 -26.54 -35.34
CA THR A 56 32.66 -26.53 -36.81
C THR A 56 31.66 -25.50 -37.33
N SER A 57 32.17 -24.64 -38.21
CA SER A 57 31.51 -23.61 -39.03
C SER A 57 31.29 -22.21 -38.39
N ALA A 58 32.02 -21.27 -39.00
CA ALA A 58 31.92 -19.81 -39.04
C ALA A 58 31.09 -19.09 -37.97
N ALA A 59 31.81 -18.35 -37.12
CA ALA A 59 31.26 -17.29 -36.28
C ALA A 59 30.62 -16.20 -37.16
N THR A 60 29.29 -16.18 -37.23
CA THR A 60 28.53 -14.94 -37.38
C THR A 60 28.38 -14.34 -35.99
N SER A 61 28.71 -13.06 -35.83
CA SER A 61 28.54 -12.27 -34.61
C SER A 61 27.22 -12.61 -33.90
N PRO A 62 27.17 -12.62 -32.56
CA PRO A 62 25.91 -12.76 -31.86
C PRO A 62 24.98 -11.60 -32.26
N VAL A 63 23.97 -11.91 -33.06
CA VAL A 63 22.88 -10.99 -33.35
C VAL A 63 22.05 -10.93 -32.07
N ILE A 64 22.19 -9.85 -31.31
CA ILE A 64 21.22 -9.51 -30.28
C ILE A 64 19.99 -8.96 -31.01
N ASN A 65 19.00 -9.82 -31.21
CA ASN A 65 17.71 -9.40 -31.76
C ASN A 65 16.82 -8.93 -30.60
N LEU A 66 16.75 -7.61 -30.39
CA LEU A 66 15.72 -6.98 -29.53
C LEU A 66 14.43 -6.71 -30.31
N GLY A 67 14.08 -7.60 -31.24
CA GLY A 67 12.76 -7.64 -31.84
C GLY A 67 11.81 -8.37 -30.90
N VAL A 68 10.81 -7.68 -30.37
CA VAL A 68 9.61 -8.37 -29.89
C VAL A 68 8.95 -8.95 -31.13
N ASP A 69 9.20 -10.23 -31.40
CA ASP A 69 8.49 -10.98 -32.42
C ASP A 69 7.05 -11.21 -31.95
N LEU A 70 6.13 -10.39 -32.45
CA LEU A 70 4.69 -10.55 -32.23
C LEU A 70 4.06 -11.49 -33.29
N GLY A 71 4.84 -12.46 -33.78
CA GLY A 71 4.59 -13.30 -34.96
C GLY A 71 3.11 -13.63 -35.24
N THR A 72 2.70 -13.38 -36.49
CA THR A 72 1.40 -13.77 -37.05
C THR A 72 1.48 -15.07 -37.88
N GLY A 73 2.45 -15.95 -37.60
CA GLY A 73 2.91 -16.99 -38.53
C GLY A 73 2.43 -18.42 -38.28
N LEU A 74 1.62 -18.93 -39.23
CA LEU A 74 1.05 -20.27 -39.40
C LEU A 74 2.04 -21.44 -39.65
N THR A 75 3.24 -21.48 -39.06
CA THR A 75 4.15 -22.64 -39.25
C THR A 75 4.78 -23.07 -37.94
N GLY A 76 4.61 -24.35 -37.60
CA GLY A 76 4.88 -24.94 -36.29
C GLY A 76 6.21 -24.55 -35.67
N GLY A 77 6.11 -23.94 -34.50
CA GLY A 77 7.19 -23.54 -33.60
C GLY A 77 6.54 -22.99 -32.33
N ASN A 78 7.15 -23.25 -31.16
CA ASN A 78 6.60 -23.03 -29.82
C ASN A 78 5.79 -21.73 -29.68
N GLY A 79 4.54 -21.87 -29.23
CA GLY A 79 3.56 -20.78 -29.15
C GLY A 79 4.10 -19.57 -28.38
N GLY A 80 4.06 -18.40 -29.03
CA GLY A 80 4.43 -17.12 -28.44
C GLY A 80 3.48 -16.69 -27.31
N LEU A 81 3.98 -15.80 -26.46
CA LEU A 81 3.39 -15.31 -25.20
C LEU A 81 1.91 -14.87 -25.31
N LEU A 82 1.45 -14.46 -26.49
CA LEU A 82 0.08 -14.03 -26.76
C LEU A 82 -0.92 -15.19 -26.94
N GLY A 83 -0.45 -16.37 -27.38
CA GLY A 83 -1.30 -17.54 -27.57
C GLY A 83 -1.70 -18.24 -26.27
N GLY A 84 -0.90 -18.06 -25.21
CA GLY A 84 -1.21 -18.56 -23.87
C GLY A 84 -2.25 -17.72 -23.13
N LEU A 85 -2.29 -16.40 -23.41
CA LEU A 85 -3.22 -15.48 -22.73
C LEU A 85 -4.63 -15.50 -23.33
N LEU A 86 -4.80 -15.94 -24.59
CA LEU A 86 -6.10 -15.96 -25.29
C LEU A 86 -6.61 -17.38 -25.61
N GLY A 87 -6.18 -18.40 -24.86
CA GLY A 87 -6.82 -19.72 -24.81
C GLY A 87 -7.07 -20.38 -26.17
N GLY A 88 -6.09 -21.13 -26.69
CA GLY A 88 -6.34 -21.94 -27.90
C GLY A 88 -5.29 -22.97 -28.30
N GLY A 89 -4.26 -23.24 -27.49
CA GLY A 89 -3.24 -24.25 -27.80
C GLY A 89 -3.20 -25.35 -26.74
N SER A 90 -3.27 -26.62 -27.15
CA SER A 90 -2.96 -27.76 -26.25
C SER A 90 -1.52 -27.66 -25.78
N ALA A 91 -1.32 -27.43 -24.49
CA ALA A 91 -0.01 -27.45 -23.86
C ALA A 91 0.62 -28.85 -23.97
N GLY A 92 1.84 -28.94 -24.50
CA GLY A 92 2.69 -30.11 -24.32
C GLY A 92 3.13 -30.19 -22.86
N ALA A 93 3.18 -31.40 -22.31
CA ALA A 93 3.59 -31.66 -20.93
C ALA A 93 5.04 -31.22 -20.70
N GLY A 94 5.22 -30.07 -20.07
CA GLY A 94 6.49 -29.59 -19.57
C GLY A 94 6.25 -28.68 -18.39
N ASP A 95 6.82 -29.03 -17.24
CA ASP A 95 6.75 -28.25 -16.01
C ASP A 95 7.47 -26.89 -16.21
N GLY A 96 6.72 -25.89 -16.65
CA GLY A 96 7.18 -24.53 -16.88
C GLY A 96 6.98 -23.67 -15.64
N LEU A 97 8.04 -23.53 -14.84
CA LEU A 97 8.12 -22.58 -13.73
C LEU A 97 7.75 -21.18 -14.22
N ILE A 98 6.69 -20.60 -13.66
CA ILE A 98 6.41 -19.17 -13.80
C ILE A 98 7.48 -18.46 -12.96
N PRO A 99 8.45 -17.71 -13.54
CA PRO A 99 9.45 -17.03 -12.75
C PRO A 99 8.79 -15.94 -11.91
N ALA A 100 9.14 -15.87 -10.62
CA ALA A 100 8.63 -14.94 -9.61
C ALA A 100 8.99 -13.45 -9.85
N THR A 101 9.08 -13.01 -11.12
CA THR A 101 9.52 -11.67 -11.52
C THR A 101 8.48 -10.90 -12.33
N VAL A 102 7.21 -11.31 -12.34
CA VAL A 102 6.11 -10.59 -13.00
C VAL A 102 5.02 -10.18 -12.00
N ASP A 103 5.43 -9.69 -10.82
CA ASP A 103 4.49 -9.09 -9.85
C ASP A 103 4.94 -7.69 -9.38
N LEU A 104 5.67 -6.98 -10.26
CA LEU A 104 6.16 -5.63 -9.98
C LEU A 104 5.83 -4.64 -11.09
N LEU A 105 4.63 -4.74 -11.68
CA LEU A 105 4.16 -3.75 -12.67
C LEU A 105 2.64 -3.52 -12.65
N LEU A 106 2.02 -3.54 -11.47
CA LEU A 106 0.60 -3.13 -11.33
C LEU A 106 0.41 -1.61 -11.22
N GLY A 107 1.46 -0.81 -11.44
CA GLY A 107 1.39 0.66 -11.40
C GLY A 107 0.97 1.35 -12.70
N THR A 108 0.70 0.63 -13.80
CA THR A 108 0.47 1.25 -15.12
C THR A 108 -0.79 0.81 -15.86
N VAL A 109 -1.58 -0.13 -15.34
CA VAL A 109 -2.81 -0.57 -16.01
C VAL A 109 -3.99 0.25 -15.48
N LYS A 110 -4.07 1.53 -15.89
CA LYS A 110 -5.16 2.42 -15.48
C LYS A 110 -6.44 2.26 -16.32
N ASP A 111 -6.50 1.31 -17.26
CA ASP A 111 -7.71 1.00 -18.02
C ASP A 111 -7.70 -0.47 -18.45
N LEU A 112 -8.36 -1.34 -17.68
CA LEU A 112 -8.78 -2.68 -18.16
C LEU A 112 -10.26 -2.94 -17.83
N THR A 113 -11.10 -1.92 -17.98
CA THR A 113 -12.55 -2.00 -17.81
C THR A 113 -13.28 -2.79 -18.92
N GLY A 114 -12.60 -3.74 -19.61
CA GLY A 114 -13.17 -4.33 -20.83
C GLY A 114 -12.84 -5.78 -21.19
N VAL A 115 -12.10 -6.57 -20.40
CA VAL A 115 -11.65 -7.92 -20.86
C VAL A 115 -11.93 -9.04 -19.87
N LEU A 116 -13.14 -9.12 -19.32
CA LEU A 116 -13.61 -10.38 -18.74
C LEU A 116 -15.14 -10.55 -18.85
N LEU A 117 -15.64 -10.64 -20.08
CA LEU A 117 -16.91 -11.32 -20.35
C LEU A 117 -16.61 -12.75 -20.81
N GLY A 118 -16.30 -13.63 -19.86
CA GLY A 118 -15.97 -15.04 -20.13
C GLY A 118 -17.19 -15.96 -20.02
N THR A 119 -17.98 -16.13 -21.08
CA THR A 119 -18.94 -17.24 -21.21
C THR A 119 -18.25 -18.46 -21.83
N GLY A 120 -17.42 -19.18 -21.05
CA GLY A 120 -16.64 -20.31 -21.56
C GLY A 120 -16.83 -21.60 -20.76
N THR A 121 -17.62 -22.54 -21.28
CA THR A 121 -17.70 -23.92 -20.81
C THR A 121 -16.48 -24.71 -21.28
N GLY A 122 -15.55 -25.06 -20.39
CA GLY A 122 -14.37 -25.86 -20.72
C GLY A 122 -14.06 -26.92 -19.65
N THR A 123 -14.29 -28.18 -19.97
CA THR A 123 -13.95 -29.36 -19.13
C THR A 123 -12.50 -29.77 -19.38
N GLY A 124 -11.61 -29.54 -18.41
CA GLY A 124 -10.22 -30.01 -18.46
C GLY A 124 -9.66 -30.23 -17.05
N THR A 125 -9.32 -31.48 -16.74
CA THR A 125 -8.86 -31.96 -15.41
C THR A 125 -7.34 -31.87 -15.27
N GLY A 126 -6.86 -31.15 -14.25
CA GLY A 126 -5.55 -31.38 -13.60
C GLY A 126 -4.59 -30.18 -13.52
N GLY A 127 -4.51 -29.54 -12.35
CA GLY A 127 -3.41 -28.65 -11.95
C GLY A 127 -3.74 -27.16 -11.77
N THR A 128 -4.37 -26.82 -10.63
CA THR A 128 -4.49 -25.49 -9.99
C THR A 128 -4.58 -24.25 -10.90
N ASN A 129 -5.68 -24.10 -11.64
CA ASN A 129 -6.21 -22.76 -11.92
C ASN A 129 -7.32 -22.50 -10.89
N THR A 130 -7.06 -21.59 -9.95
CA THR A 130 -7.99 -21.20 -8.90
C THR A 130 -9.25 -20.63 -9.52
N ASN A 131 -10.26 -21.50 -9.62
CA ASN A 131 -11.68 -21.19 -9.79
C ASN A 131 -12.01 -20.33 -11.03
N PRO A 132 -12.73 -20.83 -12.07
CA PRO A 132 -13.73 -19.97 -12.68
C PRO A 132 -14.84 -19.86 -11.64
N GLY A 133 -14.55 -19.13 -10.56
CA GLY A 133 -15.51 -18.85 -9.52
C GLY A 133 -16.70 -18.17 -10.13
N THR A 134 -17.79 -18.15 -9.38
CA THR A 134 -18.90 -17.23 -9.61
C THR A 134 -18.38 -15.94 -10.24
N PRO A 135 -18.79 -15.56 -11.46
CA PRO A 135 -18.31 -14.33 -12.07
C PRO A 135 -18.50 -13.17 -11.10
N GLY A 136 -17.45 -12.41 -10.86
CA GLY A 136 -17.53 -11.21 -10.03
C GLY A 136 -18.33 -10.11 -10.71
N LEU A 137 -18.74 -9.15 -9.91
CA LEU A 137 -19.53 -7.99 -10.29
C LEU A 137 -18.71 -6.71 -10.22
N VAL A 138 -19.17 -5.71 -10.96
CA VAL A 138 -18.78 -4.31 -10.74
C VAL A 138 -19.86 -3.67 -9.89
N ILE A 139 -19.50 -3.24 -8.68
CA ILE A 139 -20.41 -2.69 -7.68
C ILE A 139 -19.98 -1.26 -7.40
N ASN A 140 -20.89 -0.33 -7.63
CA ASN A 140 -20.66 1.10 -7.45
C ASN A 140 -21.64 1.63 -6.42
N GLY A 141 -21.13 2.28 -5.39
CA GLY A 141 -21.90 3.09 -4.45
C GLY A 141 -22.24 4.47 -5.01
N THR A 142 -22.44 5.41 -4.11
CA THR A 142 -22.87 6.78 -4.34
C THR A 142 -21.99 7.76 -3.54
N GLU A 143 -22.27 9.06 -3.63
CA GLU A 143 -21.59 10.07 -2.80
C GLU A 143 -22.18 10.16 -1.37
N GLY A 144 -23.03 9.21 -0.97
CA GLY A 144 -23.62 9.13 0.36
C GLY A 144 -23.38 7.77 1.00
N VAL A 145 -23.85 7.62 2.25
CA VAL A 145 -23.66 6.36 3.01
C VAL A 145 -24.35 5.18 2.32
N ASP A 146 -23.55 4.19 1.97
CA ASP A 146 -23.98 2.98 1.28
C ASP A 146 -23.75 1.69 2.09
N LEU A 147 -24.60 0.72 1.82
CA LEU A 147 -24.40 -0.68 2.20
C LEU A 147 -24.11 -1.48 0.93
N LEU A 148 -22.86 -1.89 0.76
CA LEU A 148 -22.40 -2.60 -0.44
C LEU A 148 -22.17 -4.07 -0.13
N GLN A 149 -22.77 -4.93 -0.96
CA GLN A 149 -22.70 -6.38 -0.80
C GLN A 149 -22.07 -7.01 -2.03
N GLY A 150 -20.83 -7.46 -1.89
CA GLY A 150 -20.12 -8.34 -2.80
C GLY A 150 -20.75 -9.73 -2.86
N THR A 151 -20.19 -10.55 -3.73
CA THR A 151 -20.60 -11.91 -4.05
C THR A 151 -19.53 -12.90 -3.58
N ALA A 152 -19.63 -14.17 -3.97
CA ALA A 152 -18.53 -15.12 -3.78
C ALA A 152 -17.50 -15.09 -4.94
N GLY A 153 -17.71 -14.20 -5.91
CA GLY A 153 -16.86 -13.98 -7.08
C GLY A 153 -15.80 -12.91 -6.83
N ASN A 154 -14.92 -12.70 -7.80
CA ASN A 154 -13.87 -11.69 -7.72
C ASN A 154 -14.44 -10.30 -8.08
N ASP A 155 -14.91 -9.54 -7.10
CA ASP A 155 -15.64 -8.31 -7.36
C ASP A 155 -14.72 -7.08 -7.52
N THR A 156 -15.21 -6.06 -8.23
CA THR A 156 -14.65 -4.70 -8.19
C THR A 156 -15.67 -3.79 -7.52
N ILE A 157 -15.34 -3.28 -6.34
CA ILE A 157 -16.23 -2.48 -5.51
C ILE A 157 -15.66 -1.06 -5.39
N THR A 158 -16.44 -0.04 -5.72
CA THR A 158 -16.09 1.37 -5.50
C THR A 158 -17.23 2.04 -4.74
N ALA A 159 -16.98 2.50 -3.51
CA ALA A 159 -18.04 3.06 -2.67
C ALA A 159 -18.26 4.57 -2.92
N PHE A 160 -17.20 5.30 -3.28
CA PHE A 160 -17.15 6.73 -3.56
C PHE A 160 -17.09 7.60 -2.31
N GLY A 161 -18.16 8.27 -1.92
CA GLY A 161 -18.16 9.22 -0.82
C GLY A 161 -19.18 8.81 0.21
N GLY A 162 -18.90 8.95 1.50
CA GLY A 162 -19.78 8.43 2.54
C GLY A 162 -18.99 7.68 3.59
N ASN A 163 -19.68 7.20 4.62
CA ASN A 163 -19.09 6.26 5.57
C ASN A 163 -19.72 4.90 5.26
N ASP A 164 -19.09 4.14 4.39
CA ASP A 164 -19.74 2.99 3.75
C ASP A 164 -19.48 1.68 4.51
N LEU A 165 -20.43 0.76 4.41
CA LEU A 165 -20.31 -0.59 4.96
C LEU A 165 -20.24 -1.59 3.81
N ILE A 166 -19.09 -2.26 3.68
CA ILE A 166 -18.74 -3.10 2.54
C ILE A 166 -18.56 -4.55 3.00
N TYR A 167 -19.34 -5.46 2.46
CA TYR A 167 -19.19 -6.90 2.67
C TYR A 167 -18.61 -7.54 1.42
N SER A 168 -17.38 -8.04 1.43
CA SER A 168 -16.79 -8.65 0.23
C SER A 168 -17.31 -10.06 -0.06
N ASN A 169 -17.73 -10.82 0.96
CA ASN A 169 -18.36 -12.15 0.86
C ASN A 169 -17.54 -13.27 0.17
N GLY A 170 -16.23 -13.06 -0.01
CA GLY A 170 -15.29 -14.04 -0.57
C GLY A 170 -14.83 -13.63 -1.97
N GLY A 171 -14.03 -14.48 -2.63
CA GLY A 171 -13.44 -14.13 -3.92
C GLY A 171 -12.32 -13.09 -3.80
N ASN A 172 -11.48 -13.00 -4.84
CA ASN A 172 -10.37 -12.05 -4.85
C ASN A 172 -10.86 -10.68 -5.31
N ASP A 173 -11.08 -9.78 -4.38
CA ASP A 173 -11.73 -8.49 -4.66
C ASP A 173 -10.75 -7.34 -4.85
N ILE A 174 -11.21 -6.32 -5.57
CA ILE A 174 -10.59 -4.99 -5.61
C ILE A 174 -11.60 -4.01 -5.03
N ILE A 175 -11.23 -3.36 -3.93
CA ILE A 175 -12.14 -2.52 -3.14
C ILE A 175 -11.55 -1.13 -2.99
N ASN A 176 -12.36 -0.11 -3.29
CA ASN A 176 -12.07 1.27 -3.00
C ASN A 176 -13.20 1.83 -2.16
N GLY A 177 -12.94 2.15 -0.88
CA GLY A 177 -13.93 2.82 -0.03
C GLY A 177 -14.15 4.24 -0.55
N GLY A 178 -13.11 5.06 -0.44
CA GLY A 178 -13.06 6.36 -1.10
C GLY A 178 -12.96 7.47 -0.06
N ALA A 179 -13.90 8.40 -0.07
CA ALA A 179 -13.90 9.55 0.83
C ALA A 179 -14.87 9.33 1.98
N GLY A 180 -14.37 9.47 3.21
CA GLY A 180 -15.14 9.30 4.43
C GLY A 180 -14.48 8.21 5.27
N ARG A 181 -15.26 7.53 6.10
CA ARG A 181 -14.76 6.45 6.96
C ARG A 181 -15.46 5.15 6.58
N ASP A 182 -14.77 4.35 5.81
CA ASP A 182 -15.33 3.13 5.24
C ASP A 182 -14.95 1.90 6.07
N THR A 183 -15.87 0.95 6.11
CA THR A 183 -15.73 -0.30 6.86
C THR A 183 -15.84 -1.49 5.92
N LEU A 184 -14.76 -2.25 5.78
CA LEU A 184 -14.75 -3.54 5.10
C LEU A 184 -14.94 -4.67 6.11
N VAL A 185 -15.96 -5.49 5.90
CA VAL A 185 -16.30 -6.61 6.78
C VAL A 185 -15.81 -7.93 6.18
N PHE A 186 -14.99 -8.63 6.95
CA PHE A 186 -14.60 -10.01 6.70
C PHE A 186 -15.34 -10.97 7.63
N SER A 187 -15.75 -12.12 7.11
CA SER A 187 -16.50 -13.13 7.87
C SER A 187 -15.64 -13.99 8.80
N GLY A 188 -14.31 -13.83 8.74
CA GLY A 188 -13.35 -14.61 9.52
C GLY A 188 -12.77 -13.82 10.70
N THR A 189 -12.07 -14.51 11.59
CA THR A 189 -11.30 -13.86 12.67
C THR A 189 -10.00 -13.29 12.12
N ILE A 190 -9.44 -12.26 12.76
CA ILE A 190 -8.21 -11.60 12.31
C ILE A 190 -7.04 -12.59 12.16
N GLY A 191 -6.96 -13.61 13.02
CA GLY A 191 -5.92 -14.64 12.98
C GLY A 191 -5.96 -15.54 11.73
N GLN A 192 -7.04 -15.49 10.94
CA GLN A 192 -7.11 -16.19 9.65
C GLN A 192 -6.45 -15.42 8.52
N TYR A 193 -6.11 -14.15 8.72
CA TYR A 193 -5.62 -13.27 7.66
C TYR A 193 -4.14 -12.93 7.85
N THR A 194 -3.43 -12.79 6.74
CA THR A 194 -2.19 -12.01 6.66
C THR A 194 -2.44 -10.77 5.82
N ALA A 195 -1.71 -9.69 6.08
CA ALA A 195 -1.86 -8.45 5.34
C ALA A 195 -0.50 -7.92 4.87
N ALA A 196 -0.49 -7.30 3.70
CA ALA A 196 0.66 -6.56 3.17
C ALA A 196 0.18 -5.22 2.60
N SER A 197 0.93 -4.16 2.83
CA SER A 197 0.63 -2.82 2.33
C SER A 197 1.72 -2.34 1.38
N GLN A 198 1.32 -1.77 0.25
CA GLN A 198 2.21 -1.13 -0.71
C GLN A 198 1.50 0.05 -1.38
N ASN A 199 2.12 1.23 -1.34
CA ASN A 199 1.64 2.45 -2.00
C ASN A 199 0.16 2.79 -1.69
N GLY A 200 -0.28 2.55 -0.45
CA GLY A 200 -1.64 2.84 0.00
C GLY A 200 -2.68 1.75 -0.35
N VAL A 201 -2.27 0.67 -1.00
CA VAL A 201 -3.09 -0.53 -1.20
C VAL A 201 -2.75 -1.54 -0.11
N VAL A 202 -3.77 -2.09 0.55
CA VAL A 202 -3.61 -3.18 1.52
C VAL A 202 -4.21 -4.46 0.94
N GLY A 203 -3.40 -5.50 0.79
CA GLY A 203 -3.85 -6.85 0.42
C GLY A 203 -4.09 -7.68 1.67
N PHE A 204 -5.29 -8.23 1.83
CA PHE A 204 -5.67 -9.16 2.90
C PHE A 204 -5.79 -10.57 2.33
N HIS A 205 -4.89 -11.46 2.72
CA HIS A 205 -4.89 -12.86 2.33
C HIS A 205 -5.48 -13.73 3.44
N ASN A 206 -6.61 -14.40 3.16
CA ASN A 206 -7.18 -15.39 4.06
C ASN A 206 -6.44 -16.73 3.90
N ASN A 207 -5.66 -17.10 4.91
CA ASN A 207 -4.83 -18.32 4.91
C ASN A 207 -5.65 -19.62 4.90
N THR A 208 -6.96 -19.54 5.18
CA THR A 208 -7.85 -20.71 5.21
C THR A 208 -8.48 -20.96 3.83
N SER A 209 -9.01 -19.91 3.19
CA SER A 209 -9.67 -20.03 1.88
C SER A 209 -8.71 -19.83 0.70
N GLY A 210 -7.53 -19.24 0.93
CA GLY A 210 -6.56 -18.87 -0.11
C GLY A 210 -6.95 -17.60 -0.90
N VAL A 211 -8.05 -16.97 -0.52
CA VAL A 211 -8.57 -15.76 -1.17
C VAL A 211 -7.79 -14.52 -0.72
N THR A 212 -7.56 -13.58 -1.64
CA THR A 212 -6.89 -12.31 -1.38
C THR A 212 -7.71 -11.14 -1.91
N SER A 213 -8.10 -10.21 -1.03
CA SER A 213 -8.78 -8.98 -1.42
C SER A 213 -7.83 -7.78 -1.25
N PHE A 214 -7.84 -6.86 -2.20
CA PHE A 214 -7.04 -5.63 -2.18
C PHE A 214 -7.93 -4.44 -1.90
N THR A 215 -7.56 -3.59 -0.95
CA THR A 215 -8.34 -2.43 -0.54
C THR A 215 -7.54 -1.13 -0.55
N THR A 216 -8.20 -0.04 -0.90
CA THR A 216 -7.72 1.34 -0.79
C THR A 216 -8.80 2.23 -0.18
N GLY A 217 -8.40 3.26 0.57
CA GLY A 217 -9.35 4.23 1.13
C GLY A 217 -10.40 3.57 2.02
N VAL A 218 -10.00 2.59 2.83
CA VAL A 218 -10.84 1.95 3.84
C VAL A 218 -10.14 2.10 5.18
N GLU A 219 -10.86 2.64 6.16
CA GLU A 219 -10.30 3.00 7.46
C GLU A 219 -10.54 1.94 8.53
N ARG A 220 -11.56 1.09 8.37
CA ARG A 220 -11.91 0.02 9.32
C ARG A 220 -12.00 -1.32 8.61
N ILE A 221 -11.35 -2.33 9.17
CA ILE A 221 -11.53 -3.72 8.78
C ILE A 221 -12.19 -4.46 9.94
N GLU A 222 -13.43 -4.87 9.75
CA GLU A 222 -14.20 -5.60 10.75
C GLU A 222 -13.99 -7.10 10.55
N PHE A 223 -13.37 -7.75 11.53
CA PHE A 223 -13.29 -9.20 11.64
C PHE A 223 -14.34 -9.70 12.63
N GLN A 224 -14.53 -11.01 12.72
CA GLN A 224 -15.46 -11.60 13.70
C GLN A 224 -15.07 -11.35 15.17
N ASP A 225 -13.80 -11.10 15.44
CA ASP A 225 -13.25 -11.00 16.80
C ASP A 225 -12.59 -9.65 17.13
N HIS A 226 -12.20 -8.86 16.13
CA HIS A 226 -11.59 -7.53 16.33
C HIS A 226 -11.92 -6.58 15.17
N THR A 227 -11.70 -5.29 15.40
CA THR A 227 -11.65 -4.28 14.35
C THR A 227 -10.21 -3.82 14.16
N LEU A 228 -9.73 -3.74 12.92
CA LEU A 228 -8.44 -3.13 12.60
C LEU A 228 -8.68 -1.72 12.02
N ALA A 229 -8.17 -0.71 12.70
CA ALA A 229 -8.19 0.67 12.21
C ALA A 229 -6.92 0.96 11.38
N LEU A 230 -7.10 1.44 10.15
CA LEU A 230 -6.02 1.76 9.20
C LEU A 230 -5.72 3.27 9.12
N ASP A 231 -6.58 4.11 9.69
CA ASP A 231 -6.42 5.57 9.80
C ASP A 231 -5.46 5.97 10.94
N PHE A 232 -4.23 5.45 10.93
CA PHE A 232 -3.21 5.86 11.92
C PHE A 232 -2.76 7.33 11.77
N ASN A 233 -3.12 7.99 10.67
CA ASN A 233 -3.01 9.44 10.50
C ASN A 233 -4.33 10.19 10.73
N GLY A 234 -5.44 9.47 10.92
CA GLY A 234 -6.75 10.00 11.26
C GLY A 234 -7.09 9.81 12.74
N ASN A 235 -8.39 9.66 13.04
CA ASN A 235 -8.90 9.65 14.40
C ASN A 235 -8.25 8.58 15.27
N ALA A 236 -8.07 7.36 14.75
CA ALA A 236 -7.49 6.27 15.55
C ALA A 236 -6.06 6.58 15.99
N GLY A 237 -5.21 7.06 15.08
CA GLY A 237 -3.84 7.42 15.41
C GLY A 237 -3.75 8.66 16.31
N GLN A 238 -4.61 9.65 16.10
CA GLN A 238 -4.66 10.84 16.94
C GLN A 238 -5.00 10.49 18.40
N VAL A 239 -6.02 9.65 18.62
CA VAL A 239 -6.37 9.21 19.99
C VAL A 239 -5.23 8.38 20.60
N TYR A 240 -4.60 7.49 19.83
CA TYR A 240 -3.43 6.74 20.32
C TYR A 240 -2.30 7.67 20.75
N ARG A 241 -1.99 8.70 19.94
CA ARG A 241 -0.93 9.67 20.26
C ARG A 241 -1.29 10.56 21.46
N LEU A 242 -2.57 10.85 21.72
CA LEU A 242 -2.99 11.51 22.96
C LEU A 242 -2.64 10.66 24.20
N TYR A 243 -2.83 9.33 24.16
CA TYR A 243 -2.40 8.45 25.26
C TYR A 243 -0.88 8.48 25.46
N GLN A 244 -0.12 8.41 24.36
CA GLN A 244 1.33 8.51 24.43
C GLN A 244 1.78 9.86 25.00
N ALA A 245 1.14 10.96 24.58
CA ALA A 245 1.52 12.30 25.01
C ALA A 245 1.15 12.61 26.46
N GLU A 246 -0.07 12.26 26.87
CA GLU A 246 -0.55 12.55 28.22
C GLU A 246 -0.08 11.53 29.23
N PHE A 247 0.16 10.26 28.87
CA PHE A 247 0.42 9.19 29.86
C PHE A 247 1.69 8.38 29.60
N ASN A 248 2.38 8.59 28.48
CA ASN A 248 3.58 7.82 28.08
C ASN A 248 3.36 6.30 28.16
N ARG A 249 2.20 5.84 27.69
CA ARG A 249 1.82 4.43 27.70
C ARG A 249 1.03 4.03 26.46
N VAL A 250 1.17 2.77 26.09
CA VAL A 250 0.27 2.12 25.14
C VAL A 250 -1.13 2.07 25.78
N PRO A 251 -2.18 2.53 25.08
CA PRO A 251 -3.54 2.42 25.56
C PRO A 251 -4.00 0.96 25.67
N ASP A 252 -4.92 0.69 26.60
CA ASP A 252 -5.67 -0.55 26.57
C ASP A 252 -6.70 -0.50 25.42
N THR A 253 -6.96 -1.67 24.82
CA THR A 253 -7.81 -1.78 23.64
C THR A 253 -9.22 -1.24 23.88
N ALA A 254 -9.81 -1.52 25.05
CA ALA A 254 -11.18 -1.10 25.37
C ALA A 254 -11.31 0.42 25.48
N GLY A 255 -10.42 1.08 26.24
CA GLY A 255 -10.39 2.53 26.37
C GLY A 255 -10.10 3.23 25.04
N LEU A 256 -9.17 2.69 24.25
CA LEU A 256 -8.86 3.21 22.91
C LEU A 256 -10.08 3.11 21.99
N THR A 257 -10.71 1.95 21.94
CA THR A 257 -11.90 1.69 21.11
C THR A 257 -13.02 2.66 21.47
N HIS A 258 -13.33 2.80 22.76
CA HIS A 258 -14.34 3.73 23.24
C HIS A 258 -14.06 5.17 22.82
N ASN A 259 -12.83 5.65 23.03
CA ASN A 259 -12.47 7.03 22.72
C ASN A 259 -12.50 7.32 21.21
N ILE A 260 -12.02 6.38 20.39
CA ILE A 260 -12.11 6.50 18.93
C ILE A 260 -13.58 6.60 18.50
N GLN A 261 -14.47 5.78 19.07
CA GLN A 261 -15.90 5.80 18.72
C GLN A 261 -16.61 7.11 19.05
N LEU A 262 -16.23 7.76 20.16
CA LEU A 262 -16.77 9.07 20.51
C LEU A 262 -16.46 10.11 19.41
N ILE A 263 -15.25 10.07 18.86
CA ILE A 263 -14.86 10.94 17.75
C ILE A 263 -15.49 10.47 16.44
N ASP A 264 -15.53 9.16 16.23
CA ASP A 264 -15.98 8.58 14.98
C ASP A 264 -17.46 8.85 14.70
N ASN A 265 -18.26 8.83 15.76
CA ASN A 265 -19.69 9.13 15.75
C ASN A 265 -19.99 10.64 15.90
N GLY A 266 -18.96 11.49 15.94
CA GLY A 266 -19.09 12.94 16.05
C GLY A 266 -19.68 13.42 17.38
N ILE A 267 -19.62 12.60 18.44
CA ILE A 267 -20.09 12.97 19.79
C ILE A 267 -19.19 14.06 20.38
N ILE A 268 -17.88 13.91 20.16
CA ILE A 268 -16.87 14.93 20.47
C ILE A 268 -15.86 15.02 19.34
N ASN A 269 -15.13 16.13 19.25
CA ASN A 269 -14.00 16.28 18.35
C ASN A 269 -12.66 16.00 19.08
N ILE A 270 -11.55 16.03 18.33
CA ILE A 270 -10.23 15.72 18.88
C ILE A 270 -9.76 16.72 19.95
N ASN A 271 -10.10 18.01 19.84
CA ASN A 271 -9.77 19.01 20.87
C ASN A 271 -10.51 18.70 22.18
N GLN A 272 -11.80 18.38 22.10
CA GLN A 272 -12.60 17.98 23.26
C GLN A 272 -12.08 16.68 23.90
N MET A 273 -11.57 15.75 23.08
CA MET A 273 -10.91 14.56 23.59
C MET A 273 -9.62 14.91 24.35
N ALA A 274 -8.78 15.80 23.82
CA ALA A 274 -7.57 16.24 24.50
C ALA A 274 -7.89 16.93 25.84
N ASP A 275 -8.92 17.77 25.89
CA ASP A 275 -9.41 18.36 27.14
C ASP A 275 -9.87 17.29 28.13
N ALA A 276 -10.59 16.27 27.66
CA ALA A 276 -11.04 15.15 28.49
C ALA A 276 -9.88 14.34 29.07
N PHE A 277 -8.80 14.15 28.31
CA PHE A 277 -7.58 13.48 28.78
C PHE A 277 -6.91 14.25 29.91
N VAL A 278 -6.68 15.56 29.71
CA VAL A 278 -6.09 16.44 30.73
C VAL A 278 -6.98 16.51 31.98
N GLY A 279 -8.30 16.55 31.81
CA GLY A 279 -9.27 16.59 32.90
C GLY A 279 -9.57 15.24 33.56
N SER A 280 -9.03 14.15 33.03
CA SER A 280 -9.44 12.79 33.40
C SER A 280 -9.05 12.43 34.84
N PRO A 281 -9.80 11.51 35.49
CA PRO A 281 -9.39 10.92 36.76
C PRO A 281 -8.00 10.26 36.68
N GLU A 282 -7.60 9.74 35.52
CA GLU A 282 -6.28 9.15 35.30
C GLU A 282 -5.17 10.20 35.33
N SER A 283 -5.35 11.37 34.68
CA SER A 283 -4.38 12.47 34.73
C SER A 283 -4.21 12.99 36.16
N GLN A 284 -5.31 13.14 36.90
CA GLN A 284 -5.26 13.52 38.31
C GLN A 284 -4.54 12.48 39.20
N GLN A 285 -4.68 11.19 38.90
CA GLN A 285 -3.98 10.13 39.62
C GLN A 285 -2.49 10.08 39.27
N THR A 286 -2.14 10.31 38.00
CA THR A 286 -0.78 10.24 37.49
C THR A 286 0.06 11.44 37.92
N TYR A 287 -0.49 12.65 37.83
CA TYR A 287 0.24 13.90 38.06
C TYR A 287 -0.16 14.64 39.34
N GLY A 288 -1.25 14.21 39.97
CA GLY A 288 -1.84 14.88 41.12
C GLY A 288 -2.93 15.88 40.73
N PRO A 289 -3.75 16.32 41.70
CA PRO A 289 -4.93 17.15 41.45
C PRO A 289 -4.61 18.64 41.18
N SER A 290 -3.35 19.06 41.23
CA SER A 290 -2.96 20.47 41.12
C SER A 290 -1.59 20.62 40.45
N VAL A 291 -1.57 20.39 39.14
CA VAL A 291 -0.39 20.56 38.28
C VAL A 291 -0.33 22.00 37.79
N SER A 292 0.79 22.70 37.99
CA SER A 292 1.02 24.02 37.39
C SER A 292 1.27 23.93 35.87
N ASP A 293 1.07 25.02 35.13
CA ASP A 293 1.31 25.02 33.67
C ASP A 293 2.74 24.65 33.31
N GLY A 294 3.72 25.10 34.11
CA GLY A 294 5.11 24.72 33.92
C GLY A 294 5.36 23.22 34.13
N GLN A 295 4.72 22.61 35.13
CA GLN A 295 4.81 21.16 35.35
C GLN A 295 4.10 20.39 34.23
N PHE A 296 2.93 20.85 33.80
CA PHE A 296 2.17 20.24 32.71
C PHE A 296 3.01 20.19 31.42
N VAL A 297 3.56 21.33 30.98
CA VAL A 297 4.44 21.39 29.80
C VAL A 297 5.67 20.50 29.99
N THR A 298 6.28 20.49 31.18
CA THR A 298 7.44 19.63 31.47
C THR A 298 7.11 18.15 31.33
N ASN A 299 5.94 17.72 31.80
CA ASN A 299 5.48 16.33 31.69
C ASN A 299 5.28 15.94 30.22
N LEU A 300 4.66 16.81 29.40
CA LEU A 300 4.48 16.55 27.97
C LEU A 300 5.82 16.37 27.26
N TYR A 301 6.81 17.23 27.51
CA TYR A 301 8.17 17.05 26.98
C TYR A 301 8.80 15.70 27.37
N ALA A 302 8.62 15.28 28.62
CA ALA A 302 9.16 14.01 29.10
C ALA A 302 8.47 12.81 28.44
N ASN A 303 7.16 12.89 28.25
CA ASN A 303 6.35 11.82 27.68
C ASN A 303 6.55 11.65 26.18
N THR A 304 6.55 12.75 25.43
CA THR A 304 6.55 12.72 23.95
C THR A 304 7.95 12.81 23.35
N LEU A 305 8.82 13.65 23.92
CA LEU A 305 10.15 13.94 23.36
C LEU A 305 11.27 13.26 24.16
N HIS A 306 10.95 12.66 25.31
CA HIS A 306 11.91 11.99 26.20
C HIS A 306 13.13 12.85 26.56
N ARG A 307 12.91 14.17 26.70
CA ARG A 307 13.92 15.15 27.07
C ARG A 307 13.36 16.23 27.97
N ALA A 308 14.26 16.99 28.61
CA ALA A 308 13.87 18.21 29.29
C ALA A 308 13.40 19.28 28.28
N PRO A 309 12.49 20.19 28.68
CA PRO A 309 12.11 21.31 27.85
C PRO A 309 13.31 22.18 27.47
N ASP A 310 13.39 22.57 26.21
CA ASP A 310 14.28 23.67 25.84
C ASP A 310 13.66 25.01 26.27
N GLN A 311 14.52 25.99 26.56
CA GLN A 311 14.08 27.24 27.16
C GLN A 311 13.06 27.99 26.29
N VAL A 312 13.24 27.99 24.97
CA VAL A 312 12.40 28.74 24.04
C VAL A 312 11.02 28.09 23.93
N GLY A 313 10.96 26.80 23.65
CA GLY A 313 9.70 26.07 23.56
C GLY A 313 8.92 26.10 24.87
N PHE A 314 9.60 25.91 26.01
CA PHE A 314 8.97 25.99 27.33
C PHE A 314 8.32 27.36 27.59
N THR A 315 9.06 28.45 27.34
CA THR A 315 8.55 29.81 27.49
C THR A 315 7.39 30.09 26.55
N ASN A 316 7.43 29.61 25.31
CA ASN A 316 6.34 29.82 24.36
C ASN A 316 5.04 29.14 24.83
N TRP A 317 5.10 27.87 25.23
CA TRP A 317 3.93 27.13 25.70
C TRP A 317 3.36 27.70 26.98
N THR A 318 4.20 27.97 27.98
CA THR A 318 3.75 28.52 29.27
C THR A 318 3.17 29.92 29.13
N ASN A 319 3.71 30.76 28.24
CA ASN A 319 3.12 32.08 27.95
C ASN A 319 1.79 31.95 27.21
N ALA A 320 1.63 30.99 26.30
CA ALA A 320 0.37 30.76 25.61
C ALA A 320 -0.75 30.38 26.60
N LEU A 321 -0.45 29.49 27.55
CA LEU A 321 -1.36 29.12 28.63
C LEU A 321 -1.67 30.31 29.55
N ALA A 322 -0.65 31.03 30.02
CA ALA A 322 -0.82 32.15 30.94
C ALA A 322 -1.64 33.31 30.35
N ASN A 323 -1.61 33.48 29.03
CA ASN A 323 -2.36 34.51 28.32
C ASN A 323 -3.70 33.99 27.75
N HIS A 324 -4.07 32.74 28.02
CA HIS A 324 -5.28 32.09 27.48
C HIS A 324 -5.36 32.14 25.94
N VAL A 325 -4.20 32.06 25.28
CA VAL A 325 -4.12 31.93 23.81
C VAL A 325 -4.42 30.49 23.40
N LEU A 326 -4.00 29.54 24.24
CA LEU A 326 -4.27 28.11 24.11
C LEU A 326 -4.70 27.58 25.48
N ASP A 327 -5.61 26.62 25.48
CA ASP A 327 -5.94 25.84 26.67
C ASP A 327 -5.07 24.59 26.75
N ARG A 328 -5.15 23.86 27.87
CA ARG A 328 -4.29 22.68 28.08
C ARG A 328 -4.54 21.56 27.08
N GLY A 329 -5.78 21.34 26.63
CA GLY A 329 -6.08 20.39 25.57
C GLY A 329 -5.41 20.76 24.25
N ASP A 330 -5.38 22.05 23.89
CA ASP A 330 -4.69 22.51 22.68
C ASP A 330 -3.18 22.27 22.75
N VAL A 331 -2.58 22.50 23.92
CA VAL A 331 -1.15 22.22 24.14
C VAL A 331 -0.88 20.71 24.06
N LEU A 332 -1.69 19.88 24.73
CA LEU A 332 -1.58 18.42 24.63
C LEU A 332 -1.67 17.95 23.18
N LEU A 333 -2.66 18.43 22.42
CA LEU A 333 -2.82 18.09 21.01
C LEU A 333 -1.61 18.53 20.17
N GLY A 334 -1.05 19.71 20.46
CA GLY A 334 0.17 20.21 19.80
C GLY A 334 1.40 19.34 20.04
N PHE A 335 1.56 18.77 21.24
CA PHE A 335 2.62 17.78 21.51
C PHE A 335 2.31 16.43 20.87
N SER A 336 1.06 15.97 20.96
CA SER A 336 0.58 14.71 20.37
C SER A 336 0.87 14.63 18.88
N GLU A 337 0.56 15.70 18.14
CA GLU A 337 0.71 15.75 16.68
C GLU A 337 2.02 16.42 16.24
N SER A 338 2.98 16.58 17.16
CA SER A 338 4.31 17.07 16.81
C SER A 338 5.04 16.04 15.94
N ALA A 339 5.90 16.54 15.03
CA ALA A 339 6.72 15.66 14.18
C ALA A 339 7.59 14.69 14.99
N GLU A 340 8.03 15.10 16.19
CA GLU A 340 8.82 14.25 17.07
C GLU A 340 7.99 13.09 17.65
N ASN A 341 6.75 13.34 18.08
CA ASN A 341 5.89 12.27 18.59
C ASN A 341 5.47 11.30 17.46
N HIS A 342 5.15 11.82 16.28
CA HIS A 342 4.92 11.00 15.08
C HIS A 342 6.11 10.07 14.78
N ASN A 343 7.35 10.58 14.81
CA ASN A 343 8.54 9.73 14.62
C ASN A 343 8.63 8.61 15.67
N ASN A 344 8.15 8.86 16.89
CA ASN A 344 8.16 7.90 17.99
C ASN A 344 7.02 6.87 17.90
N THR A 345 5.90 7.19 17.25
CA THR A 345 4.71 6.33 17.25
C THR A 345 4.39 5.70 15.90
N ASP A 346 4.62 6.38 14.77
CA ASP A 346 4.06 5.98 13.48
C ASP A 346 4.59 4.62 13.01
N HIS A 347 5.85 4.29 13.32
CA HIS A 347 6.41 2.97 13.03
C HIS A 347 5.69 1.81 13.75
N GLN A 348 5.03 2.10 14.87
CA GLN A 348 4.24 1.14 15.64
C GLN A 348 2.83 1.01 15.08
N LEU A 349 2.30 2.09 14.50
CA LEU A 349 0.90 2.19 14.06
C LEU A 349 0.70 1.89 12.58
N GLN A 350 1.77 1.89 11.77
CA GLN A 350 1.72 1.66 10.31
C GLN A 350 1.10 0.32 9.90
N ASN A 351 1.07 -0.66 10.81
CA ASN A 351 0.44 -1.97 10.58
C ASN A 351 -1.06 -1.98 10.93
N GLY A 352 -1.61 -0.82 11.30
CA GLY A 352 -2.96 -0.66 11.83
C GLY A 352 -3.02 -0.78 13.35
N ILE A 353 -4.14 -0.32 13.90
CA ILE A 353 -4.43 -0.26 15.33
C ILE A 353 -5.55 -1.25 15.62
N LEU A 354 -5.29 -2.22 16.49
CA LEU A 354 -6.29 -3.22 16.86
C LEU A 354 -7.25 -2.63 17.89
N LEU A 355 -8.54 -2.80 17.65
CA LEU A 355 -9.66 -2.36 18.47
C LEU A 355 -10.56 -3.55 18.84
N ASP A 356 -11.35 -3.39 19.90
CA ASP A 356 -12.31 -4.40 20.32
C ASP A 356 -13.46 -4.48 19.29
N HIS A 357 -13.89 -5.70 18.99
CA HIS A 357 -15.02 -5.94 18.09
C HIS A 357 -16.34 -5.46 18.69
N GLY A 358 -17.23 -4.94 17.84
CA GLY A 358 -18.65 -4.85 18.15
C GLY A 358 -19.05 -3.89 19.27
N ILE A 359 -18.20 -2.93 19.64
CA ILE A 359 -18.67 -1.81 20.48
C ILE A 359 -19.36 -0.83 19.53
N ALA A 360 -20.66 -0.98 19.37
CA ALA A 360 -21.52 -0.09 18.58
C ALA A 360 -21.81 1.23 19.31
#